data_AF-A0A1H8IZN1-F1
#
_entry.id   AF-A0A1H8IZN1-F1
#
_cell.length_a   1.000
_cell.length_b   1.000
_cell.length_c   1.000
_cell.angle_alpha   90.00
_cell.angle_beta   90.00
_cell.angle_gamma   90.00
#
_symmetry.space_group_name_H-M   'P 1'
#
loop_
_entity.id
_entity.type
_entity.pdbx_description
1 polymer ?
#
loop_
_entity_poly.entity_id
_entity_poly.type
_entity_poly.pdbx_seq_one_letter_code
_entity_poly.pdbx_strand_id
1 'polypeptide(L)'
;MIAGSEKLKLVKELGTIRRHLPNVAGVNKLTLVKRVREIRQLLSVDSGPEPVGLAVDRNDVYGTYKNIIAYLEKGIEQVPEPLRGFDRDAIITAWNVIKSGVKDAPDLLYDNTVLVAKHKSDKSKAFEYFNSIGNVFDYDAGKIKAVSKELESLSSMIPMDSLEVIEEMGRLSDEYEAIRRDMNAALSVNTKNGHSFDEIESASDKYIELREKGTLLFRQINELSNKKYADKQAKIDNLRDQIAPIGQNFIDTLTNASKVTQEQADTWANAQVITKSAINRLKRIGYKEADIRRDMAEFYRITGGKLRQIVIDNDGSRRANARGIGSVEETSIYPGRNFDKTVLWHEMAHHLEADPAAKAVSNGFLLKRRKDEKVYSLRSLTGNSRYRTDEVAYKDEFIKPYIGKVYRDGVTEVWAMGIQYLSNPQDAALMLGKDPEMAALIAGYLQSDLTPGMKALQAAQNLAKDEIQVKRDDRDTQYDEAIKKLSDGVEIIDDGWFDGLSEIDKDLIFNFSIRRKSGAEFIGSWNGYRVFKGKFRSRKTNRVSKGYEIIYAPESSFLDNDGRRRVPHGGTFHEEMDAIKAALRIARDAFSNNIYAVSYKVFGNLAYKVEVIDYAGHIFGGES
;
A
#
# COMPACT_ATOMS: atom_id res chain seq x y z
N MET A 1 18.00 -10.43 47.38
CA MET A 1 16.76 -11.23 47.46
C MET A 1 15.80 -10.52 48.40
N ILE A 2 14.58 -10.22 47.94
CA ILE A 2 13.52 -9.64 48.80
C ILE A 2 13.02 -10.72 49.77
N ALA A 3 12.90 -10.40 51.06
CA ALA A 3 12.39 -11.35 52.05
C ALA A 3 10.96 -11.79 51.71
N GLY A 4 10.59 -13.03 52.03
CA GLY A 4 9.26 -13.58 51.69
C GLY A 4 8.09 -12.73 52.23
N SER A 5 8.26 -12.10 53.39
CA SER A 5 7.29 -11.18 53.98
C SER A 5 7.13 -9.88 53.18
N GLU A 6 8.20 -9.38 52.57
CA GLU A 6 8.22 -8.16 51.77
C GLU A 6 7.68 -8.41 50.34
N LYS A 7 7.95 -9.60 49.77
CA LYS A 7 7.30 -10.08 48.54
C LYS A 7 5.78 -10.13 48.70
N LEU A 8 5.28 -10.64 49.84
CA LEU A 8 3.85 -10.71 50.12
C LEU A 8 3.21 -9.31 50.25
N LYS A 9 3.92 -8.34 50.82
CA LYS A 9 3.46 -6.94 50.90
C LYS A 9 3.33 -6.32 49.50
N LEU A 10 4.34 -6.50 48.65
CA LEU A 10 4.35 -6.00 47.28
C LEU A 10 3.24 -6.63 46.41
N VAL A 11 2.95 -7.93 46.56
CA VAL A 11 1.83 -8.59 45.87
C VAL A 11 0.48 -8.01 46.34
N LYS A 12 0.30 -7.79 47.64
CA LYS A 12 -0.92 -7.15 48.18
C LYS A 12 -1.11 -5.73 47.66
N GLU A 13 -0.03 -4.95 47.63
CA GLU A 13 -0.02 -3.59 47.08
C GLU A 13 -0.42 -3.59 45.60
N LEU A 14 0.14 -4.50 44.79
CA LEU A 14 -0.21 -4.66 43.37
C LEU A 14 -1.71 -4.98 43.18
N GLY A 15 -2.26 -5.86 44.03
CA GLY A 15 -3.68 -6.20 44.04
C GLY A 15 -4.58 -5.01 44.37
N THR A 16 -4.17 -4.18 45.34
CA THR A 16 -4.87 -2.93 45.68
C THR A 16 -4.83 -1.94 44.53
N ILE A 17 -3.65 -1.71 43.92
CA ILE A 17 -3.52 -0.79 42.78
C ILE A 17 -4.40 -1.26 41.61
N ARG A 18 -4.36 -2.54 41.27
CA ARG A 18 -5.14 -3.10 40.15
C ARG A 18 -6.66 -2.94 40.32
N ARG A 19 -7.16 -3.05 41.57
CA ARG A 19 -8.59 -2.86 41.88
C ARG A 19 -9.05 -1.42 41.70
N HIS A 20 -8.18 -0.44 41.97
CA HIS A 20 -8.52 0.99 41.91
C HIS A 20 -8.17 1.64 40.57
N LEU A 21 -7.23 1.07 39.80
CA LEU A 21 -6.75 1.63 38.53
C LEU A 21 -7.85 2.01 37.51
N PRO A 22 -8.96 1.26 37.36
CA PRO A 22 -10.04 1.64 36.44
C PRO A 22 -10.74 2.94 36.81
N ASN A 23 -10.73 3.33 38.09
CA ASN A 23 -11.49 4.46 38.63
C ASN A 23 -10.63 5.73 38.82
N VAL A 24 -9.36 5.71 38.39
CA VAL A 24 -8.43 6.83 38.58
C VAL A 24 -8.12 7.49 37.23
N ALA A 25 -8.31 8.81 37.14
CA ALA A 25 -8.02 9.61 35.95
C ALA A 25 -6.83 10.56 36.16
N GLY A 26 -6.22 11.00 35.05
CA GLY A 26 -5.17 12.03 35.04
C GLY A 26 -3.84 11.61 35.67
N VAL A 27 -3.15 12.56 36.30
CA VAL A 27 -1.79 12.42 36.88
C VAL A 27 -1.70 11.27 37.89
N ASN A 28 -2.77 11.01 38.64
CA ASN A 28 -2.82 9.92 39.62
C ASN A 28 -2.75 8.53 38.97
N LYS A 29 -3.25 8.38 37.74
CA LYS A 29 -3.18 7.11 37.00
C LYS A 29 -1.74 6.82 36.57
N LEU A 30 -1.01 7.83 36.10
CA LEU A 30 0.41 7.73 35.73
C LEU A 30 1.28 7.31 36.92
N THR A 31 1.06 7.91 38.10
CA THR A 31 1.76 7.54 39.33
C THR A 31 1.51 6.09 39.72
N LEU A 32 0.26 5.61 39.62
CA LEU A 32 -0.09 4.22 39.89
C LEU A 32 0.52 3.24 38.87
N VAL A 33 0.57 3.60 37.59
CA VAL A 33 1.22 2.79 36.54
C VAL A 33 2.73 2.70 36.79
N LYS A 34 3.39 3.82 37.12
CA LYS A 34 4.82 3.83 37.49
C LYS A 34 5.07 2.93 38.69
N ARG A 35 4.22 3.01 39.72
CA ARG A 35 4.31 2.16 40.91
C ARG A 35 4.12 0.67 40.60
N VAL A 36 3.20 0.32 39.71
CA VAL A 36 3.04 -1.08 39.23
C VAL A 36 4.31 -1.59 38.55
N ARG A 37 5.00 -0.75 37.77
CA ARG A 37 6.27 -1.11 37.12
C ARG A 37 7.37 -1.37 38.15
N GLU A 38 7.50 -0.49 39.14
CA GLU A 38 8.46 -0.65 40.25
C GLU A 38 8.18 -1.93 41.05
N ILE A 39 6.92 -2.20 41.42
CA ILE A 39 6.54 -3.41 42.16
C ILE A 39 6.84 -4.67 41.34
N ARG A 40 6.57 -4.67 40.03
CA ARG A 40 6.90 -5.82 39.15
C ARG A 40 8.40 -6.07 39.07
N GLN A 41 9.20 -5.01 39.02
CA GLN A 41 10.65 -5.10 39.01
C GLN A 41 11.17 -5.68 40.34
N LEU A 42 10.61 -5.25 41.47
CA LEU A 42 10.93 -5.80 42.80
C LEU A 42 10.47 -7.26 42.96
N LEU A 43 9.30 -7.62 42.43
CA LEU A 43 8.74 -8.98 42.55
C LEU A 43 9.40 -10.02 41.63
N SER A 44 10.19 -9.58 40.65
CA SER A 44 10.95 -10.45 39.76
C SER A 44 12.15 -11.05 40.53
N VAL A 45 11.87 -12.07 41.34
CA VAL A 45 12.88 -12.85 42.07
C VAL A 45 13.32 -14.01 41.17
N ASP A 46 14.59 -13.98 40.78
CA ASP A 46 15.36 -15.03 40.10
C ASP A 46 14.93 -15.36 38.65
N SER A 47 15.31 -14.49 37.71
CA SER A 47 15.29 -14.78 36.28
C SER A 47 16.70 -14.95 35.75
N GLY A 48 17.49 -15.88 36.31
CA GLY A 48 18.86 -16.12 35.85
C GLY A 48 19.74 -14.85 35.89
N PRO A 49 20.93 -14.86 35.25
CA PRO A 49 21.64 -13.62 34.97
C PRO A 49 20.69 -12.69 34.20
N GLU A 50 20.62 -11.41 34.57
CA GLU A 50 19.85 -10.42 33.81
C GLU A 50 20.13 -10.62 32.32
N PRO A 51 19.08 -10.69 31.47
CA PRO A 51 19.30 -10.80 30.04
C PRO A 51 20.25 -9.69 29.65
N VAL A 52 21.41 -10.05 29.09
CA VAL A 52 22.43 -9.09 28.67
C VAL A 52 21.69 -8.11 27.76
N GLY A 53 21.43 -6.91 28.27
CA GLY A 53 20.59 -5.95 27.59
C GLY A 53 21.33 -5.50 26.34
N LEU A 54 20.83 -5.92 25.17
CA LEU A 54 21.37 -5.47 23.91
C LEU A 54 20.83 -4.06 23.62
N ALA A 55 21.61 -3.07 24.01
CA ALA A 55 21.33 -1.66 23.73
C ALA A 55 22.15 -1.22 22.51
N VAL A 56 21.51 -0.43 21.65
CA VAL A 56 22.15 0.19 20.50
C VAL A 56 22.11 1.70 20.66
N ASP A 57 23.28 2.33 20.53
CA ASP A 57 23.44 3.78 20.54
C ASP A 57 24.35 4.19 19.39
N ARG A 58 23.80 4.97 18.46
CA ARG A 58 24.54 5.44 17.29
C ARG A 58 25.59 6.50 17.65
N ASN A 59 25.43 7.19 18.77
CA ASN A 59 26.41 8.17 19.26
C ASN A 59 27.59 7.51 20.01
N ASP A 60 27.43 6.25 20.44
CA ASP A 60 28.48 5.44 21.05
C ASP A 60 28.66 4.12 20.27
N VAL A 61 29.23 4.23 19.07
CA VAL A 61 29.47 3.07 18.19
C VAL A 61 30.34 2.01 18.86
N TYR A 62 31.35 2.42 19.62
CA TYR A 62 32.28 1.48 20.26
C TYR A 62 31.66 0.79 21.48
N GLY A 63 30.89 1.52 22.29
CA GLY A 63 30.09 0.92 23.36
C GLY A 63 29.03 -0.04 22.83
N THR A 64 28.34 0.34 21.76
CA THR A 64 27.40 -0.54 21.06
C THR A 64 28.08 -1.80 20.53
N TYR A 65 29.24 -1.67 19.88
CA TYR A 65 30.03 -2.81 19.42
C TYR A 65 30.40 -3.76 20.58
N LYS A 66 30.93 -3.23 21.68
CA LYS A 66 31.28 -4.04 22.86
C LYS A 66 30.06 -4.76 23.44
N ASN A 67 28.91 -4.09 23.49
CA ASN A 67 27.66 -4.69 23.95
C ASN A 67 27.24 -5.83 23.02
N ILE A 68 27.29 -5.63 21.70
CA ILE A 68 27.01 -6.66 20.70
C ILE A 68 27.92 -7.88 20.88
N ILE A 69 29.24 -7.70 21.04
CA ILE A 69 30.16 -8.81 21.24
C ILE A 69 29.84 -9.57 22.53
N ALA A 70 29.65 -8.86 23.65
CA ALA A 70 29.28 -9.49 24.92
C ALA A 70 27.96 -10.28 24.83
N TYR A 71 26.98 -9.76 24.07
CA TYR A 71 25.74 -10.46 23.80
C TYR A 71 25.97 -11.72 22.94
N LEU A 72 26.71 -11.63 21.85
CA LEU A 72 26.99 -12.79 20.98
C LEU A 72 27.80 -13.88 21.69
N GLU A 73 28.64 -13.52 22.66
CA GLU A 73 29.42 -14.49 23.45
C GLU A 73 28.58 -15.24 24.49
N LYS A 74 27.64 -14.55 25.16
CA LYS A 74 26.94 -15.09 26.35
C LYS A 74 25.43 -14.87 26.34
N GLY A 75 24.97 -13.71 25.89
CA GLY A 75 23.55 -13.34 25.88
C GLY A 75 22.71 -14.18 24.93
N ILE A 76 23.25 -14.54 23.76
CA ILE A 76 22.53 -15.28 22.71
C ILE A 76 22.09 -16.68 23.16
N GLU A 77 22.73 -17.27 24.17
CA GLU A 77 22.35 -18.58 24.70
C GLU A 77 20.97 -18.57 25.37
N GLN A 78 20.46 -17.39 25.74
CA GLN A 78 19.11 -17.19 26.29
C GLN A 78 18.02 -17.25 25.22
N VAL A 79 18.39 -17.10 23.95
CA VAL A 79 17.48 -17.28 22.81
C VAL A 79 17.30 -18.78 22.56
N PRO A 80 16.07 -19.26 22.27
CA PRO A 80 15.85 -20.66 21.89
C PRO A 80 16.81 -21.09 20.79
N GLU A 81 17.41 -22.29 20.92
CA GLU A 81 18.44 -22.78 19.98
C GLU A 81 18.06 -22.62 18.50
N PRO A 82 16.82 -22.95 18.08
CA PRO A 82 16.40 -22.78 16.69
C PRO A 82 16.45 -21.34 16.16
N LEU A 83 16.44 -20.35 17.06
CA LEU A 83 16.39 -18.93 16.73
C LEU A 83 17.74 -18.22 16.84
N ARG A 84 18.75 -18.82 17.48
CA ARG A 84 20.05 -18.17 17.75
C ARG A 84 20.74 -17.67 16.48
N GLY A 85 20.77 -18.48 15.42
CA GLY A 85 21.38 -18.07 14.15
C GLY A 85 20.71 -16.83 13.54
N PHE A 86 19.39 -16.75 13.62
CA PHE A 86 18.62 -15.62 13.09
C PHE A 86 18.71 -14.37 13.96
N ASP A 87 18.76 -14.56 15.28
CA ASP A 87 18.99 -13.47 16.21
C ASP A 87 20.36 -12.81 15.98
N ARG A 88 21.40 -13.63 15.76
CA ARG A 88 22.72 -13.14 15.29
C ARG A 88 22.60 -12.38 13.97
N ASP A 89 21.88 -12.90 12.97
CA ASP A 89 21.74 -12.26 11.67
C ASP A 89 21.05 -10.88 11.78
N ALA A 90 20.07 -10.76 12.68
CA ALA A 90 19.43 -9.48 13.01
C ALA A 90 20.41 -8.49 13.64
N ILE A 91 21.30 -8.95 14.53
CA ILE A 91 22.34 -8.13 15.15
C ILE A 91 23.37 -7.64 14.13
N ILE A 92 23.82 -8.51 13.23
CA ILE A 92 24.76 -8.12 12.17
C ILE A 92 24.12 -7.04 11.28
N THR A 93 22.83 -7.20 10.96
CA THR A 93 22.10 -6.21 10.19
C THR A 93 21.96 -4.91 10.98
N ALA A 94 21.65 -4.97 12.28
CA ALA A 94 21.57 -3.79 13.14
C ALA A 94 22.90 -3.02 13.17
N TRP A 95 24.02 -3.73 13.31
CA TRP A 95 25.36 -3.16 13.25
C TRP A 95 25.63 -2.46 11.91
N ASN A 96 25.26 -3.09 10.79
CA ASN A 96 25.44 -2.50 9.47
C ASN A 96 24.65 -1.20 9.29
N VAL A 97 23.46 -1.11 9.89
CA VAL A 97 22.64 0.11 9.89
C VAL A 97 23.25 1.21 10.76
N ILE A 98 23.81 0.85 11.92
CA ILE A 98 24.42 1.83 12.83
C ILE A 98 25.71 2.38 12.23
N LYS A 99 26.57 1.52 11.67
CA LYS A 99 27.87 1.93 11.14
C LYS A 99 27.77 2.76 9.85
N SER A 100 26.75 2.54 9.00
CA SER A 100 26.60 3.30 7.75
C SER A 100 26.42 4.80 7.97
N GLY A 101 26.04 5.18 9.19
CA GLY A 101 25.94 6.57 9.64
C GLY A 101 27.22 7.24 10.10
N VAL A 102 28.28 6.46 10.35
CA VAL A 102 29.47 6.95 11.05
C VAL A 102 30.67 6.86 10.13
N LYS A 103 31.19 8.04 9.76
CA LYS A 103 32.39 8.18 8.94
C LYS A 103 33.56 7.50 9.67
N ASP A 104 34.28 6.63 8.96
CA ASP A 104 35.47 5.90 9.44
C ASP A 104 35.21 4.83 10.53
N ALA A 105 33.98 4.32 10.67
CA ALA A 105 33.72 3.19 11.57
C ALA A 105 34.46 1.90 11.10
N PRO A 106 35.40 1.35 11.89
CA PRO A 106 36.09 0.11 11.51
C PRO A 106 35.11 -1.07 11.46
N ASP A 107 35.37 -2.04 10.58
CA ASP A 107 34.52 -3.25 10.45
C ASP A 107 34.82 -4.28 11.55
N LEU A 108 34.76 -3.82 12.80
CA LEU A 108 35.17 -4.55 14.01
C LEU A 108 34.44 -5.88 14.19
N LEU A 109 33.24 -6.02 13.63
CA LEU A 109 32.46 -7.25 13.73
C LEU A 109 33.05 -8.37 12.86
N TYR A 110 33.67 -8.02 11.72
CA TYR A 110 34.28 -9.00 10.82
C TYR A 110 35.52 -9.63 11.45
N ASP A 111 36.22 -8.91 12.32
CA ASP A 111 37.39 -9.44 13.06
C ASP A 111 37.00 -10.55 14.06
N ASN A 112 35.70 -10.72 14.35
CA ASN A 112 35.15 -11.76 15.23
C ASN A 112 34.46 -12.89 14.46
N THR A 113 34.96 -13.24 13.26
CA THR A 113 34.38 -14.28 12.38
C THR A 113 34.02 -15.59 13.09
N VAL A 114 34.82 -16.05 14.07
CA VAL A 114 34.57 -17.30 14.81
C VAL A 114 33.31 -17.21 15.68
N LEU A 115 33.11 -16.09 16.39
CA LEU A 115 31.92 -15.85 17.21
C LEU A 115 30.68 -15.70 16.31
N VAL A 116 30.84 -14.97 15.21
CA VAL A 116 29.80 -14.80 14.19
C VAL A 116 29.44 -16.15 13.55
N ALA A 117 30.40 -17.07 13.33
CA ALA A 117 30.14 -18.36 12.69
C ALA A 117 29.55 -19.43 13.62
N LYS A 118 29.60 -19.24 14.96
CA LYS A 118 29.27 -20.27 15.97
C LYS A 118 27.81 -20.76 15.91
N HIS A 119 26.87 -19.92 15.51
CA HIS A 119 25.44 -20.24 15.50
C HIS A 119 24.89 -20.31 14.08
N LYS A 120 24.87 -21.49 13.45
CA LYS A 120 24.31 -21.63 12.09
C LYS A 120 22.79 -21.53 12.10
N SER A 121 22.26 -20.86 11.09
CA SER A 121 20.83 -20.63 10.89
C SER A 121 20.19 -21.86 10.24
N ASP A 122 19.24 -22.51 10.91
CA ASP A 122 18.47 -23.66 10.39
C ASP A 122 16.99 -23.28 10.24
N LYS A 123 16.58 -23.09 8.99
CA LYS A 123 15.24 -22.62 8.64
C LYS A 123 14.16 -23.63 9.02
N SER A 124 14.44 -24.93 8.92
CA SER A 124 13.50 -26.00 9.21
C SER A 124 13.22 -26.08 10.72
N LYS A 125 14.27 -26.00 11.55
CA LYS A 125 14.11 -25.98 13.01
C LYS A 125 13.36 -24.73 13.49
N ALA A 126 13.64 -23.56 12.92
CA ALA A 126 12.92 -22.34 13.28
C ALA A 126 11.43 -22.43 12.92
N PHE A 127 11.12 -22.98 11.74
CA PHE A 127 9.74 -23.29 11.36
C PHE A 127 9.08 -24.23 12.38
N GLU A 128 9.72 -25.35 12.72
CA GLU A 128 9.18 -26.32 13.68
C GLU A 128 8.95 -25.71 15.07
N TYR A 129 9.88 -24.87 15.52
CA TYR A 129 9.75 -24.13 16.78
C TYR A 129 8.47 -23.27 16.78
N PHE A 130 8.30 -22.36 15.81
CA PHE A 130 7.13 -21.49 15.78
C PHE A 130 5.83 -22.26 15.55
N ASN A 131 5.85 -23.25 14.66
CA ASN A 131 4.68 -24.10 14.43
C ASN A 131 4.25 -24.84 15.71
N SER A 132 5.20 -25.34 16.51
CA SER A 132 4.90 -26.07 17.75
C SER A 132 4.25 -25.19 18.82
N ILE A 133 4.68 -23.94 18.97
CA ILE A 133 4.15 -23.03 19.99
C ILE A 133 2.87 -22.31 19.54
N GLY A 134 2.56 -22.32 18.25
CA GLY A 134 1.32 -21.73 17.72
C GLY A 134 0.16 -22.71 17.59
N ASN A 135 0.38 -24.01 17.86
CA ASN A 135 -0.66 -25.03 17.84
C ASN A 135 -1.51 -24.99 19.13
N VAL A 136 -2.23 -23.88 19.36
CA VAL A 136 -2.82 -23.56 20.66
C VAL A 136 -4.32 -23.23 20.64
N PHE A 137 -5.02 -23.49 19.54
CA PHE A 137 -6.44 -23.15 19.42
C PHE A 137 -7.28 -24.39 19.16
N ASP A 138 -8.27 -24.63 20.02
CA ASP A 138 -9.34 -25.58 19.74
C ASP A 138 -10.41 -24.88 18.90
N TYR A 139 -10.84 -25.53 17.82
CA TYR A 139 -11.84 -25.00 16.90
C TYR A 139 -12.56 -26.13 16.17
N ASP A 140 -13.77 -25.83 15.70
CA ASP A 140 -14.58 -26.78 14.94
C ASP A 140 -14.08 -26.90 13.49
N ALA A 141 -13.00 -27.67 13.30
CA ALA A 141 -12.44 -27.94 11.99
C ALA A 141 -13.43 -28.66 11.05
N GLY A 142 -14.36 -29.45 11.61
CA GLY A 142 -15.39 -30.15 10.86
C GLY A 142 -16.34 -29.16 10.18
N LYS A 143 -16.84 -28.18 10.94
CA LYS A 143 -17.70 -27.11 10.43
C LYS A 143 -17.01 -26.28 9.36
N ILE A 144 -15.75 -25.87 9.57
CA ILE A 144 -15.02 -25.09 8.56
C ILE A 144 -14.84 -25.90 7.27
N LYS A 145 -14.44 -27.18 7.37
CA LYS A 145 -14.28 -28.06 6.20
C LYS A 145 -15.58 -28.23 5.43
N ALA A 146 -16.70 -28.41 6.13
CA ALA A 146 -18.03 -28.53 5.51
C ALA A 146 -18.40 -27.26 4.73
N VAL A 147 -18.30 -26.09 5.37
CA VAL A 147 -18.58 -24.79 4.75
C VAL A 147 -17.63 -24.50 3.58
N SER A 148 -16.34 -24.79 3.75
CA SER A 148 -15.33 -24.64 2.70
C SER A 148 -15.65 -25.44 1.45
N LYS A 149 -16.07 -26.70 1.61
CA LYS A 149 -16.46 -27.57 0.50
C LYS A 149 -17.70 -27.01 -0.23
N GLU A 150 -18.67 -26.49 0.51
CA GLU A 150 -19.85 -25.86 -0.09
C GLU A 150 -19.48 -24.58 -0.86
N LEU A 151 -18.57 -23.76 -0.31
CA LEU A 151 -18.05 -22.57 -1.00
C LEU A 151 -17.32 -22.91 -2.30
N GLU A 152 -16.52 -23.98 -2.33
CA GLU A 152 -15.86 -24.46 -3.55
C GLU A 152 -16.87 -24.93 -4.59
N SER A 153 -17.86 -25.72 -4.16
CA SER A 153 -18.97 -26.15 -5.01
C SER A 153 -19.69 -24.97 -5.63
N LEU A 154 -20.11 -23.99 -4.82
CA LEU A 154 -20.79 -22.77 -5.30
C LEU A 154 -19.90 -21.96 -6.25
N SER A 155 -18.61 -21.80 -5.93
CA SER A 155 -17.69 -21.02 -6.76
C SER A 155 -17.57 -21.60 -8.17
N SER A 156 -17.55 -22.93 -8.29
CA SER A 156 -17.48 -23.63 -9.58
C SER A 156 -18.80 -23.68 -10.35
N MET A 157 -19.94 -23.51 -9.68
CA MET A 157 -21.26 -23.62 -10.29
C MET A 157 -21.62 -22.35 -11.09
N ILE A 158 -22.05 -22.51 -12.34
CA ILE A 158 -22.72 -21.44 -13.08
C ILE A 158 -24.14 -21.32 -12.50
N PRO A 159 -24.53 -20.16 -11.93
CA PRO A 159 -25.85 -20.00 -11.38
C PRO A 159 -26.89 -20.15 -12.51
N MET A 160 -27.96 -20.88 -12.23
CA MET A 160 -29.09 -21.05 -13.16
C MET A 160 -30.25 -20.16 -12.71
N ASP A 161 -31.02 -19.69 -13.67
CA ASP A 161 -32.25 -18.94 -13.38
C ASP A 161 -33.31 -19.89 -12.80
N SER A 162 -34.14 -19.40 -11.87
CA SER A 162 -35.28 -20.18 -11.39
C SER A 162 -36.35 -20.27 -12.47
N LEU A 163 -37.26 -21.24 -12.35
CA LEU A 163 -38.35 -21.39 -13.32
C LEU A 163 -39.18 -20.10 -13.42
N GLU A 164 -39.48 -19.45 -12.29
CA GLU A 164 -40.23 -18.20 -12.29
C GLU A 164 -39.48 -17.07 -13.01
N VAL A 165 -38.14 -17.00 -12.86
CA VAL A 165 -37.31 -16.02 -13.56
C VAL A 165 -37.30 -16.27 -15.06
N ILE A 166 -37.21 -17.54 -15.48
CA ILE A 166 -37.25 -17.92 -16.90
C ILE A 166 -38.59 -17.54 -17.53
N GLU A 167 -39.70 -17.85 -16.85
CA GLU A 167 -41.06 -17.52 -17.33
C GLU A 167 -41.26 -16.01 -17.46
N GLU A 168 -40.87 -15.23 -16.45
CA GLU A 168 -41.02 -13.77 -16.48
C GLU A 168 -40.09 -13.12 -17.50
N MET A 169 -38.84 -13.60 -17.65
CA MET A 169 -37.95 -13.15 -18.72
C MET A 169 -38.51 -13.45 -20.11
N GLY A 170 -39.15 -14.61 -20.29
CA GLY A 170 -39.85 -14.96 -21.52
C GLY A 170 -40.95 -13.95 -21.85
N ARG A 171 -41.84 -13.69 -20.87
CA ARG A 171 -42.93 -12.71 -21.00
C ARG A 171 -42.43 -11.31 -21.39
N LEU A 172 -41.39 -10.83 -20.70
CA LEU A 172 -40.80 -9.50 -20.97
C LEU A 172 -40.09 -9.46 -22.34
N SER A 173 -39.47 -10.57 -22.76
CA SER A 173 -38.80 -10.65 -24.06
C SER A 173 -39.80 -10.60 -25.21
N ASP A 174 -40.94 -11.28 -25.07
CA ASP A 174 -42.04 -11.23 -26.04
C ASP A 174 -42.60 -9.81 -26.17
N GLU A 175 -42.79 -9.11 -25.04
CA GLU A 175 -43.23 -7.72 -25.00
C GLU A 175 -42.20 -6.77 -25.65
N TYR A 176 -40.91 -6.99 -25.39
CA TYR A 176 -39.83 -6.22 -26.02
C TYR A 176 -39.77 -6.41 -27.54
N GLU A 177 -39.90 -7.65 -28.02
CA GLU A 177 -39.91 -7.94 -29.46
C GLU A 177 -41.17 -7.41 -30.16
N ALA A 178 -42.30 -7.30 -29.46
CA ALA A 178 -43.46 -6.57 -29.97
C ALA A 178 -43.14 -5.08 -30.16
N ILE A 179 -42.58 -4.41 -29.14
CA ILE A 179 -42.16 -3.00 -29.22
C ILE A 179 -41.13 -2.78 -30.33
N ARG A 180 -40.15 -3.67 -30.47
CA ARG A 180 -39.12 -3.58 -31.50
C ARG A 180 -39.69 -3.66 -32.91
N ARG A 181 -40.70 -4.51 -33.13
CA ARG A 181 -41.44 -4.57 -34.40
C ARG A 181 -42.16 -3.26 -34.68
N ASP A 182 -42.83 -2.68 -33.68
CA ASP A 182 -43.54 -1.42 -33.82
C ASP A 182 -42.59 -0.23 -34.08
N MET A 183 -41.41 -0.22 -33.46
CA MET A 183 -40.36 0.77 -33.73
C MET A 183 -39.87 0.68 -35.17
N ASN A 184 -39.64 -0.53 -35.68
CA ASN A 184 -39.23 -0.72 -37.08
C ASN A 184 -40.32 -0.26 -38.05
N ALA A 185 -41.59 -0.48 -37.72
CA ALA A 185 -42.71 0.02 -38.51
C ALA A 185 -42.73 1.56 -38.53
N ALA A 186 -42.53 2.22 -37.38
CA ALA A 186 -42.45 3.68 -37.31
C ALA A 186 -41.28 4.25 -38.14
N LEU A 187 -40.11 3.61 -38.11
CA LEU A 187 -38.93 4.02 -38.90
C LEU A 187 -39.10 3.83 -40.42
N SER A 188 -40.05 3.01 -40.86
CA SER A 188 -40.30 2.74 -42.28
C SER A 188 -41.08 3.85 -42.99
N VAL A 189 -41.66 4.79 -42.24
CA VAL A 189 -42.40 5.95 -42.78
C VAL A 189 -41.41 6.98 -43.34
N ASN A 190 -41.51 7.31 -44.64
CA ASN A 190 -40.62 8.25 -45.31
C ASN A 190 -41.33 9.02 -46.44
N THR A 191 -41.02 10.30 -46.60
CA THR A 191 -41.55 11.18 -47.66
C THR A 191 -41.31 10.62 -49.07
N LYS A 192 -40.18 9.92 -49.29
CA LYS A 192 -39.88 9.29 -50.59
C LYS A 192 -40.88 8.20 -51.01
N ASN A 193 -41.61 7.63 -50.05
CA ASN A 193 -42.61 6.59 -50.30
C ASN A 193 -44.05 7.15 -50.37
N GLY A 194 -44.22 8.48 -50.40
CA GLY A 194 -45.53 9.13 -50.59
C GLY A 194 -46.23 9.58 -49.29
N HIS A 195 -45.55 9.58 -48.14
CA HIS A 195 -46.11 10.01 -46.86
C HIS A 195 -45.99 11.51 -46.61
N SER A 196 -46.91 12.07 -45.81
CA SER A 196 -46.93 13.49 -45.43
C SER A 196 -45.90 13.80 -44.33
N PHE A 197 -45.60 15.10 -44.12
CA PHE A 197 -44.73 15.53 -43.02
C PHE A 197 -45.34 15.19 -41.65
N ASP A 198 -46.63 15.42 -41.48
CA ASP A 198 -47.35 15.13 -40.23
C ASP A 198 -47.34 13.63 -39.90
N GLU A 199 -47.44 12.76 -40.91
CA GLU A 199 -47.32 11.31 -40.74
C GLU A 199 -45.91 10.90 -40.25
N ILE A 200 -44.87 11.58 -40.73
CA ILE A 200 -43.48 11.34 -40.32
C ILE A 200 -43.24 11.84 -38.91
N GLU A 201 -43.75 13.03 -38.56
CA GLU A 201 -43.64 13.58 -37.20
C GLU A 201 -44.34 12.67 -36.18
N SER A 202 -45.57 12.23 -36.48
CA SER A 202 -46.29 11.27 -35.64
C SER A 202 -45.56 9.92 -35.50
N ALA A 203 -44.96 9.42 -36.58
CA ALA A 203 -44.15 8.20 -36.54
C ALA A 203 -42.87 8.39 -35.69
N SER A 204 -42.24 9.56 -35.77
CA SER A 204 -41.07 9.91 -34.94
C SER A 204 -41.42 9.96 -33.45
N ASP A 205 -42.52 10.60 -33.08
CA ASP A 205 -42.98 10.66 -31.68
C ASP A 205 -43.29 9.27 -31.13
N LYS A 206 -44.02 8.46 -31.92
CA LYS A 206 -44.30 7.06 -31.57
C LYS A 206 -43.03 6.24 -31.42
N TYR A 207 -42.03 6.44 -32.28
CA TYR A 207 -40.72 5.79 -32.16
C TYR A 207 -40.02 6.15 -30.84
N ILE A 208 -40.03 7.43 -30.45
CA ILE A 208 -39.42 7.89 -29.19
C ILE A 208 -40.10 7.21 -27.99
N GLU A 209 -41.44 7.20 -27.94
CA GLU A 209 -42.21 6.56 -26.87
C GLU A 209 -41.91 5.05 -26.76
N LEU A 210 -41.93 4.34 -27.90
CA LEU A 210 -41.64 2.91 -27.95
C LEU A 210 -40.20 2.60 -27.54
N ARG A 211 -39.24 3.45 -27.93
CA ARG A 211 -37.83 3.30 -27.54
C ARG A 211 -37.65 3.41 -26.03
N GLU A 212 -38.35 4.33 -25.37
CA GLU A 212 -38.32 4.48 -23.91
C GLU A 212 -38.88 3.24 -23.21
N LYS A 213 -40.06 2.75 -23.65
CA LYS A 213 -40.66 1.52 -23.14
C LYS A 213 -39.77 0.30 -23.34
N GLY A 214 -39.21 0.13 -24.54
CA GLY A 214 -38.27 -0.96 -24.84
C GLY A 214 -37.00 -0.90 -23.99
N THR A 215 -36.50 0.31 -23.69
CA THR A 215 -35.35 0.50 -22.78
C THR A 215 -35.67 0.05 -21.35
N LEU A 216 -36.89 0.31 -20.87
CA LEU A 216 -37.35 -0.12 -19.55
C LEU A 216 -37.44 -1.66 -19.46
N LEU A 217 -38.08 -2.31 -20.43
CA LEU A 217 -38.19 -3.78 -20.47
C LEU A 217 -36.82 -4.45 -20.53
N PHE A 218 -35.91 -3.94 -21.37
CA PHE A 218 -34.55 -4.46 -21.46
C PHE A 218 -33.81 -4.32 -20.12
N ARG A 219 -34.03 -3.24 -19.36
CA ARG A 219 -33.48 -3.10 -18.01
C ARG A 219 -34.03 -4.17 -17.06
N GLN A 220 -35.34 -4.41 -17.06
CA GLN A 220 -35.98 -5.43 -16.22
C GLN A 220 -35.45 -6.84 -16.54
N ILE A 221 -35.31 -7.19 -17.83
CA ILE A 221 -34.71 -8.46 -18.25
C ILE A 221 -33.29 -8.62 -17.70
N ASN A 222 -32.48 -7.56 -17.78
CA ASN A 222 -31.12 -7.58 -17.24
C ASN A 222 -31.09 -7.70 -15.71
N GLU A 223 -32.00 -7.02 -15.00
CA GLU A 223 -32.13 -7.12 -13.54
C GLU A 223 -32.49 -8.54 -13.11
N LEU A 224 -33.44 -9.18 -13.80
CA LEU A 224 -33.82 -10.58 -13.57
C LEU A 224 -32.65 -11.54 -13.84
N SER A 225 -31.95 -11.38 -14.97
CA SER A 225 -30.76 -12.19 -15.30
C SER A 225 -29.61 -11.99 -14.30
N ASN A 226 -29.51 -10.82 -13.67
CA ASN A 226 -28.49 -10.55 -12.65
C ASN A 226 -28.86 -11.11 -11.27
N LYS A 227 -30.16 -11.37 -11.01
CA LYS A 227 -30.65 -11.86 -9.71
C LYS A 227 -29.97 -13.15 -9.27
N LYS A 228 -29.80 -14.13 -10.17
CA LYS A 228 -29.12 -15.40 -9.86
C LYS A 228 -27.68 -15.22 -9.36
N TYR A 229 -26.97 -14.19 -9.81
CA TYR A 229 -25.62 -13.88 -9.37
C TYR A 229 -25.63 -13.21 -8.00
N ALA A 230 -26.61 -12.34 -7.75
CA ALA A 230 -26.82 -11.74 -6.43
C ALA A 230 -27.20 -12.81 -5.39
N ASP A 231 -28.08 -13.74 -5.72
CA ASP A 231 -28.49 -14.85 -4.85
C ASP A 231 -27.32 -15.79 -4.54
N LYS A 232 -26.51 -16.13 -5.56
CA LYS A 232 -25.27 -16.88 -5.38
C LYS A 232 -24.31 -16.17 -4.43
N GLN A 233 -24.13 -14.85 -4.60
CA GLN A 233 -23.24 -14.06 -3.75
C GLN A 233 -23.77 -14.00 -2.31
N ALA A 234 -25.07 -13.78 -2.11
CA ALA A 234 -25.70 -13.77 -0.79
C ALA A 234 -25.54 -15.13 -0.08
N LYS A 235 -25.64 -16.25 -0.82
CA LYS A 235 -25.38 -17.58 -0.25
C LYS A 235 -23.91 -17.76 0.16
N ILE A 236 -22.97 -17.29 -0.66
CA ILE A 236 -21.54 -17.30 -0.31
C ILE A 236 -21.28 -16.48 0.95
N ASP A 237 -21.89 -15.30 1.06
CA ASP A 237 -21.71 -14.41 2.22
C ASP A 237 -22.31 -15.04 3.48
N ASN A 238 -23.52 -15.63 3.39
CA ASN A 238 -24.12 -16.36 4.51
C ASN A 238 -23.24 -17.51 5.01
N LEU A 239 -22.69 -18.32 4.10
CA LEU A 239 -21.80 -19.42 4.46
C LEU A 239 -20.52 -18.93 5.16
N ARG A 240 -19.95 -17.84 4.67
CA ARG A 240 -18.79 -17.20 5.30
C ARG A 240 -19.12 -16.67 6.71
N ASP A 241 -20.30 -16.08 6.88
CA ASP A 241 -20.75 -15.57 8.18
C ASP A 241 -20.97 -16.70 9.20
N GLN A 242 -21.32 -17.91 8.77
CA GLN A 242 -21.44 -19.06 9.67
C GLN A 242 -20.11 -19.47 10.34
N ILE A 243 -18.98 -19.20 9.69
CA ILE A 243 -17.63 -19.51 10.20
C ILE A 243 -16.90 -18.28 10.76
N ALA A 244 -17.40 -17.07 10.51
CA ALA A 244 -16.83 -15.83 11.02
C ALA A 244 -16.57 -15.83 12.54
N PRO A 245 -17.45 -16.35 13.41
CA PRO A 245 -17.18 -16.40 14.85
C PRO A 245 -15.93 -17.22 15.22
N ILE A 246 -15.63 -18.28 14.46
CA ILE A 246 -14.44 -19.11 14.70
C ILE A 246 -13.16 -18.31 14.38
N GLY A 247 -13.16 -17.61 13.25
CA GLY A 247 -12.02 -16.75 12.88
C GLY A 247 -11.88 -15.52 13.78
N GLN A 248 -12.99 -14.96 14.28
CA GLN A 248 -12.93 -13.87 15.26
C GLN A 248 -12.27 -14.33 16.55
N ASN A 249 -12.64 -15.51 17.07
CA ASN A 249 -11.99 -16.08 18.26
C ASN A 249 -10.48 -16.26 18.07
N PHE A 250 -10.06 -16.67 16.86
CA PHE A 250 -8.65 -16.79 16.53
C PHE A 250 -7.92 -15.44 16.56
N ILE A 251 -8.48 -14.43 15.87
CA ILE A 251 -7.96 -13.06 15.87
C ILE A 251 -7.91 -12.49 17.30
N ASP A 252 -8.96 -12.68 18.09
CA ASP A 252 -9.04 -12.20 19.47
C ASP A 252 -7.98 -12.86 20.35
N THR A 253 -7.73 -14.15 20.17
CA THR A 253 -6.70 -14.86 20.96
C THR A 253 -5.30 -14.32 20.64
N LEU A 254 -4.99 -14.08 19.36
CA LEU A 254 -3.73 -13.43 18.97
C LEU A 254 -3.62 -12.01 19.55
N THR A 255 -4.69 -11.24 19.44
CA THR A 255 -4.76 -9.85 19.89
C THR A 255 -4.64 -9.72 21.42
N ASN A 256 -5.23 -10.66 22.17
CA ASN A 256 -5.19 -10.70 23.63
C ASN A 256 -3.86 -11.23 24.19
N ALA A 257 -3.16 -12.08 23.42
CA ALA A 257 -1.80 -12.51 23.76
C ALA A 257 -0.76 -11.40 23.51
N SER A 258 -1.10 -10.38 22.72
CA SER A 258 -0.18 -9.30 22.40
C SER A 258 0.23 -8.48 23.62
N LYS A 259 1.53 -8.21 23.73
CA LYS A 259 2.09 -7.29 24.72
C LYS A 259 1.95 -5.82 24.32
N VAL A 260 1.51 -5.57 23.10
CA VAL A 260 1.28 -4.22 22.58
C VAL A 260 -0.11 -3.78 22.98
N THR A 261 -0.18 -2.72 23.78
CA THR A 261 -1.46 -2.10 24.15
C THR A 261 -2.08 -1.36 22.97
N GLN A 262 -3.39 -1.13 23.02
CA GLN A 262 -4.07 -0.31 22.01
C GLN A 262 -3.43 1.08 21.87
N GLU A 263 -3.11 1.73 23.00
CA GLU A 263 -2.48 3.05 23.02
C GLU A 263 -1.10 3.07 22.32
N GLN A 264 -0.28 2.04 22.54
CA GLN A 264 0.99 1.89 21.82
C GLN A 264 0.77 1.67 20.33
N ALA A 265 -0.18 0.80 19.96
CA ALA A 265 -0.49 0.52 18.57
C ALA A 265 -1.01 1.77 17.83
N ASP A 266 -1.89 2.55 18.46
CA ASP A 266 -2.40 3.82 17.94
C ASP A 266 -1.25 4.83 17.78
N THR A 267 -0.37 4.93 18.77
CA THR A 267 0.81 5.81 18.72
C THR A 267 1.71 5.44 17.54
N TRP A 268 1.99 4.16 17.33
CA TRP A 268 2.81 3.69 16.22
C TRP A 268 2.13 3.88 14.87
N ALA A 269 0.82 3.63 14.77
CA ALA A 269 0.05 3.88 13.56
C ALA A 269 0.00 5.38 13.21
N ASN A 270 -0.13 6.25 14.20
CA ASN A 270 -0.11 7.70 14.03
C ASN A 270 1.27 8.22 13.63
N ALA A 271 2.33 7.58 14.11
CA ALA A 271 3.72 7.89 13.73
C ALA A 271 4.08 7.43 12.30
N GLN A 272 3.23 6.66 11.61
CA GLN A 272 3.49 6.30 10.21
C GLN A 272 3.32 7.51 9.30
N VAL A 273 4.26 7.67 8.37
CA VAL A 273 4.22 8.72 7.35
C VAL A 273 3.28 8.29 6.23
N ILE A 274 2.24 9.09 5.99
CA ILE A 274 1.34 8.94 4.86
C ILE A 274 1.42 10.25 4.06
N THR A 275 1.98 10.21 2.86
CA THR A 275 2.19 11.42 2.07
C THR A 275 0.85 12.04 1.66
N LYS A 276 0.81 13.37 1.47
CA LYS A 276 -0.39 14.08 0.97
C LYS A 276 -0.92 13.46 -0.33
N SER A 277 -0.01 13.02 -1.21
CA SER A 277 -0.35 12.40 -2.49
C SER A 277 -1.04 11.03 -2.30
N ALA A 278 -0.61 10.25 -1.30
CA ALA A 278 -1.25 9.00 -0.91
C ALA A 278 -2.62 9.23 -0.26
N ILE A 279 -2.74 10.17 0.68
CA ILE A 279 -4.02 10.53 1.32
C ILE A 279 -5.06 10.89 0.25
N ASN A 280 -4.70 11.76 -0.70
CA ASN A 280 -5.57 12.17 -1.79
C ASN A 280 -5.98 11.00 -2.70
N ARG A 281 -5.14 9.98 -2.84
CA ARG A 281 -5.47 8.77 -3.58
C ARG A 281 -6.43 7.87 -2.79
N LEU A 282 -6.12 7.61 -1.53
CA LEU A 282 -6.90 6.75 -0.63
C LEU A 282 -8.32 7.29 -0.45
N LYS A 283 -8.45 8.62 -0.28
CA LYS A 283 -9.74 9.31 -0.25
C LYS A 283 -10.58 9.07 -1.51
N ARG A 284 -9.97 9.06 -2.70
CA ARG A 284 -10.67 8.83 -3.98
C ARG A 284 -11.19 7.40 -4.15
N ILE A 285 -10.60 6.43 -3.46
CA ILE A 285 -11.03 5.03 -3.49
C ILE A 285 -11.89 4.65 -2.28
N GLY A 286 -12.25 5.63 -1.43
CA GLY A 286 -13.15 5.43 -0.29
C GLY A 286 -12.49 4.98 1.01
N TYR A 287 -11.15 4.87 1.06
CA TYR A 287 -10.44 4.45 2.27
C TYR A 287 -9.87 5.67 3.00
N LYS A 288 -10.50 6.08 4.10
CA LYS A 288 -10.14 7.34 4.80
C LYS A 288 -8.86 7.15 5.61
N GLU A 289 -8.14 8.24 5.85
CA GLU A 289 -6.91 8.20 6.65
C GLU A 289 -7.15 7.62 8.06
N ALA A 290 -8.25 7.99 8.71
CA ALA A 290 -8.62 7.45 10.01
C ALA A 290 -8.82 5.92 9.99
N ASP A 291 -9.43 5.39 8.93
CA ASP A 291 -9.63 3.94 8.76
C ASP A 291 -8.28 3.22 8.55
N ILE A 292 -7.39 3.80 7.75
CA ILE A 292 -6.05 3.25 7.52
C ILE A 292 -5.25 3.21 8.82
N ARG A 293 -5.29 4.29 9.60
CA ARG A 293 -4.58 4.36 10.89
C ARG A 293 -5.15 3.37 11.91
N ARG A 294 -6.48 3.22 11.99
CA ARG A 294 -7.11 2.15 12.79
C ARG A 294 -6.62 0.77 12.34
N ASP A 295 -6.66 0.49 11.05
CA ASP A 295 -6.30 -0.82 10.51
C ASP A 295 -4.80 -1.12 10.66
N MET A 296 -3.93 -0.10 10.65
CA MET A 296 -2.52 -0.22 11.02
C MET A 296 -2.33 -0.49 12.51
N ALA A 297 -3.11 0.17 13.38
CA ALA A 297 -3.03 -0.07 14.82
C ALA A 297 -3.45 -1.53 15.15
N GLU A 298 -4.51 -2.03 14.52
CA GLU A 298 -4.89 -3.44 14.61
C GLU A 298 -3.75 -4.36 14.14
N PHE A 299 -3.09 -4.03 13.03
CA PHE A 299 -1.91 -4.77 12.56
C PHE A 299 -0.77 -4.76 13.59
N TYR A 300 -0.42 -3.59 14.15
CA TYR A 300 0.62 -3.48 15.16
C TYR A 300 0.30 -4.29 16.40
N ARG A 301 -0.97 -4.30 16.80
CA ARG A 301 -1.43 -5.05 17.96
C ARG A 301 -1.34 -6.56 17.70
N ILE A 302 -1.91 -7.06 16.61
CA ILE A 302 -1.92 -8.50 16.32
C ILE A 302 -0.51 -9.06 16.06
N THR A 303 0.39 -8.24 15.52
CA THR A 303 1.77 -8.66 15.26
C THR A 303 2.70 -8.48 16.46
N GLY A 304 2.21 -7.93 17.57
CA GLY A 304 3.04 -7.63 18.73
C GLY A 304 4.14 -6.60 18.43
N GLY A 305 3.88 -5.67 17.51
CA GLY A 305 4.81 -4.57 17.19
C GLY A 305 6.02 -4.98 16.34
N LYS A 306 5.96 -6.15 15.69
CA LYS A 306 7.07 -6.70 14.89
C LYS A 306 7.34 -5.95 13.58
N LEU A 307 6.37 -5.16 13.12
CA LEU A 307 6.56 -4.32 11.96
C LEU A 307 7.36 -3.06 12.32
N ARG A 308 8.27 -2.68 11.43
CA ARG A 308 9.03 -1.43 11.51
C ARG A 308 8.26 -0.29 10.83
N GLN A 309 8.65 0.95 11.10
CA GLN A 309 7.94 2.09 10.52
C GLN A 309 8.04 2.08 8.98
N ILE A 310 6.88 2.15 8.32
CA ILE A 310 6.72 2.20 6.86
C ILE A 310 6.41 3.63 6.41
N VAL A 311 6.41 3.85 5.09
CA VAL A 311 5.87 5.06 4.45
C VAL A 311 4.77 4.65 3.48
N ILE A 312 3.59 5.26 3.56
CA ILE A 312 2.60 5.15 2.49
C ILE A 312 2.77 6.33 1.54
N ASP A 313 3.09 6.03 0.29
CA ASP A 313 3.26 7.03 -0.76
C ASP A 313 2.47 6.64 -2.02
N ASN A 314 2.42 7.50 -3.04
CA ASN A 314 1.70 7.24 -4.29
C ASN A 314 2.59 7.45 -5.52
N ASP A 315 2.93 6.35 -6.19
CA ASP A 315 3.69 6.32 -7.45
C ASP A 315 2.77 6.33 -8.70
N GLY A 316 1.45 6.39 -8.51
CA GLY A 316 0.47 6.34 -9.60
C GLY A 316 0.16 4.93 -10.12
N SER A 317 0.75 3.88 -9.54
CA SER A 317 0.52 2.48 -9.92
C SER A 317 -0.96 2.09 -9.87
N ARG A 318 -1.35 1.12 -10.70
CA ARG A 318 -2.71 0.54 -10.67
C ARG A 318 -2.83 -0.57 -9.63
N ARG A 319 -1.73 -1.21 -9.26
CA ARG A 319 -1.65 -2.30 -8.29
C ARG A 319 -0.88 -1.84 -7.06
N ALA A 320 -1.30 -2.35 -5.91
CA ALA A 320 -0.55 -2.15 -4.69
C ALA A 320 0.83 -2.83 -4.81
N ASN A 321 1.83 -2.26 -4.14
CA ASN A 321 3.14 -2.89 -4.00
C ASN A 321 3.91 -2.30 -2.81
N ALA A 322 4.64 -3.15 -2.11
CA ALA A 322 5.71 -2.81 -1.19
C ALA A 322 7.05 -2.63 -1.95
N ARG A 323 7.83 -1.62 -1.56
CA ARG A 323 9.20 -1.39 -2.04
C ARG A 323 10.15 -1.14 -0.90
N GLY A 324 11.43 -1.43 -1.13
CA GLY A 324 12.46 -1.26 -0.11
C GLY A 324 12.29 -2.22 1.07
N ILE A 325 11.79 -3.44 0.82
CA ILE A 325 11.66 -4.48 1.86
C ILE A 325 13.05 -4.73 2.46
N GLY A 326 13.21 -4.48 3.75
CA GLY A 326 14.49 -4.58 4.46
C GLY A 326 15.45 -3.40 4.29
N SER A 327 15.09 -2.41 3.46
CA SER A 327 15.81 -1.14 3.37
C SER A 327 15.46 -0.22 4.53
N VAL A 328 16.44 0.46 5.09
CA VAL A 328 16.20 1.46 6.14
C VAL A 328 15.65 2.76 5.55
N GLU A 329 15.96 3.03 4.28
CA GLU A 329 15.65 4.32 3.64
C GLU A 329 14.40 4.27 2.77
N GLU A 330 14.09 3.12 2.16
CA GLU A 330 13.11 3.03 1.08
C GLU A 330 11.86 2.23 1.42
N THR A 331 11.66 1.81 2.68
CA THR A 331 10.50 1.03 3.13
C THR A 331 9.19 1.78 2.87
N SER A 332 8.53 1.44 1.77
CA SER A 332 7.34 2.14 1.27
C SER A 332 6.24 1.18 0.82
N ILE A 333 4.98 1.63 0.92
CA ILE A 333 3.80 0.97 0.37
C ILE A 333 3.12 1.95 -0.58
N TYR A 334 2.83 1.49 -1.81
CA TYR A 334 2.15 2.28 -2.82
C TYR A 334 0.73 1.76 -3.05
N PRO A 335 -0.34 2.51 -2.67
CA PRO A 335 -1.71 2.02 -2.82
C PRO A 335 -2.15 1.79 -4.27
N GLY A 336 -2.83 0.67 -4.50
CA GLY A 336 -3.46 0.30 -5.77
C GLY A 336 -4.80 1.01 -6.03
N ARG A 337 -5.57 0.56 -7.03
CA ARG A 337 -6.95 1.05 -7.27
C ARG A 337 -7.97 0.46 -6.29
N ASN A 338 -7.70 -0.76 -5.83
CA ASN A 338 -8.57 -1.53 -4.93
C ASN A 338 -7.81 -1.76 -3.62
N PHE A 339 -7.33 -0.69 -2.99
CA PHE A 339 -6.55 -0.77 -1.76
C PHE A 339 -7.50 -0.66 -0.57
N ASP A 340 -7.52 -1.69 0.27
CA ASP A 340 -8.36 -1.83 1.47
C ASP A 340 -7.52 -2.40 2.62
N LYS A 341 -8.15 -2.73 3.76
CA LYS A 341 -7.49 -3.33 4.92
C LYS A 341 -6.71 -4.61 4.56
N THR A 342 -7.33 -5.47 3.76
CA THR A 342 -6.76 -6.76 3.36
C THR A 342 -5.47 -6.55 2.55
N VAL A 343 -5.49 -5.64 1.58
CA VAL A 343 -4.30 -5.28 0.79
C VAL A 343 -3.27 -4.55 1.65
N LEU A 344 -3.69 -3.63 2.53
CA LEU A 344 -2.79 -2.95 3.45
C LEU A 344 -2.01 -3.95 4.31
N TRP A 345 -2.69 -4.92 4.91
CA TRP A 345 -2.08 -5.94 5.75
C TRP A 345 -1.13 -6.85 4.95
N HIS A 346 -1.48 -7.18 3.70
CA HIS A 346 -0.60 -7.91 2.78
C HIS A 346 0.72 -7.16 2.55
N GLU A 347 0.65 -5.88 2.16
CA GLU A 347 1.84 -5.07 1.88
C GLU A 347 2.66 -4.76 3.14
N MET A 348 2.01 -4.60 4.30
CA MET A 348 2.68 -4.45 5.60
C MET A 348 3.41 -5.75 6.01
N ALA A 349 2.81 -6.90 5.74
CA ALA A 349 3.41 -8.19 6.06
C ALA A 349 4.65 -8.51 5.21
N HIS A 350 4.74 -8.02 3.97
CA HIS A 350 6.00 -8.06 3.21
C HIS A 350 7.14 -7.34 3.94
N HIS A 351 6.86 -6.18 4.56
CA HIS A 351 7.86 -5.46 5.35
C HIS A 351 8.21 -6.14 6.67
N LEU A 352 7.26 -6.85 7.27
CA LEU A 352 7.53 -7.70 8.44
C LEU A 352 8.46 -8.87 8.09
N GLU A 353 8.33 -9.45 6.90
CA GLU A 353 9.23 -10.52 6.42
C GLU A 353 10.69 -10.05 6.21
N ALA A 354 10.96 -8.75 6.23
CA ALA A 354 12.33 -8.25 6.26
C ALA A 354 13.09 -8.62 7.55
N ASP A 355 12.40 -9.12 8.57
CA ASP A 355 13.02 -9.71 9.74
C ASP A 355 13.71 -11.05 9.38
N PRO A 356 15.00 -11.27 9.75
CA PRO A 356 15.71 -12.50 9.43
C PRO A 356 15.03 -13.77 9.93
N ALA A 357 14.41 -13.74 11.13
CA ALA A 357 13.69 -14.89 11.65
C ALA A 357 12.40 -15.12 10.86
N ALA A 358 11.62 -14.07 10.58
CA ALA A 358 10.42 -14.19 9.74
C ALA A 358 10.77 -14.80 8.37
N LYS A 359 11.74 -14.22 7.66
CA LYS A 359 12.19 -14.70 6.34
C LYS A 359 12.65 -16.14 6.37
N ALA A 360 13.39 -16.52 7.40
CA ALA A 360 13.88 -17.89 7.52
C ALA A 360 12.75 -18.89 7.72
N VAL A 361 11.80 -18.54 8.58
CA VAL A 361 10.67 -19.37 8.97
C VAL A 361 9.71 -19.58 7.80
N SER A 362 9.44 -18.54 7.01
CA SER A 362 8.64 -18.67 5.78
C SER A 362 9.32 -19.58 4.76
N ASN A 363 10.64 -19.44 4.56
CA ASN A 363 11.40 -20.34 3.71
C ASN A 363 11.42 -21.78 4.25
N GLY A 364 11.56 -21.98 5.56
CA GLY A 364 11.50 -23.28 6.22
C GLY A 364 10.16 -23.97 6.00
N PHE A 365 9.06 -23.24 6.14
CA PHE A 365 7.70 -23.69 5.81
C PHE A 365 7.60 -24.18 4.36
N LEU A 366 8.05 -23.37 3.39
CA LEU A 366 8.02 -23.76 1.97
C LEU A 366 8.90 -24.98 1.69
N LEU A 367 10.09 -25.06 2.28
CA LEU A 367 11.00 -26.19 2.08
C LEU A 367 10.45 -27.49 2.64
N LYS A 368 9.76 -27.44 3.79
CA LYS A 368 9.16 -28.60 4.41
C LYS A 368 7.94 -29.10 3.63
N ARG A 369 7.15 -28.17 3.10
CA ARG A 369 5.86 -28.48 2.50
C ARG A 369 5.87 -28.72 1.00
N ARG A 370 6.84 -28.16 0.27
CA ARG A 370 6.93 -28.37 -1.18
C ARG A 370 6.94 -29.85 -1.50
N LYS A 371 6.13 -30.25 -2.47
CA LYS A 371 6.08 -31.64 -2.94
C LYS A 371 7.42 -32.13 -3.50
N ASP A 372 8.13 -31.23 -4.19
CA ASP A 372 9.42 -31.49 -4.81
C ASP A 372 10.23 -30.17 -4.92
N GLU A 373 11.49 -30.25 -5.36
CA GLU A 373 12.35 -29.08 -5.55
C GLU A 373 12.02 -28.29 -6.82
N LYS A 374 11.15 -28.82 -7.69
CA LYS A 374 10.82 -28.21 -8.96
C LYS A 374 9.86 -27.05 -8.72
N VAL A 375 10.10 -25.97 -9.44
CA VAL A 375 9.19 -24.82 -9.50
C VAL A 375 8.30 -24.92 -10.73
N TYR A 376 7.05 -24.51 -10.59
CA TYR A 376 6.03 -24.55 -11.62
C TYR A 376 5.51 -23.14 -11.88
N SER A 377 5.11 -22.82 -13.12
CA SER A 377 4.56 -21.49 -13.39
C SER A 377 3.23 -21.30 -12.64
N LEU A 378 3.01 -20.12 -12.06
CA LEU A 378 1.77 -19.82 -11.36
C LEU A 378 0.56 -19.88 -12.31
N ARG A 379 0.75 -19.59 -13.61
CA ARG A 379 -0.28 -19.82 -14.64
C ARG A 379 -0.72 -21.27 -14.70
N SER A 380 0.23 -22.22 -14.68
CA SER A 380 -0.08 -23.65 -14.73
C SER A 380 -0.75 -24.15 -13.46
N LEU A 381 -0.35 -23.64 -12.30
CA LEU A 381 -0.91 -24.05 -11.00
C LEU A 381 -2.30 -23.48 -10.74
N THR A 382 -2.60 -22.28 -11.27
CA THR A 382 -3.85 -21.56 -10.97
C THR A 382 -4.83 -21.46 -12.14
N GLY A 383 -4.39 -21.77 -13.36
CA GLY A 383 -5.14 -21.49 -14.60
C GLY A 383 -5.26 -20.00 -14.94
N ASN A 384 -4.70 -19.09 -14.13
CA ASN A 384 -4.87 -17.65 -14.28
C ASN A 384 -3.80 -17.04 -15.19
N SER A 385 -4.21 -16.65 -16.40
CA SER A 385 -3.34 -16.02 -17.42
C SER A 385 -2.80 -14.63 -17.03
N ARG A 386 -3.34 -14.00 -15.96
CA ARG A 386 -2.89 -12.67 -15.48
C ARG A 386 -1.56 -12.69 -14.74
N TYR A 387 -1.11 -13.85 -14.25
CA TYR A 387 0.26 -14.00 -13.78
C TYR A 387 1.22 -13.85 -14.95
N ARG A 388 2.46 -13.42 -14.72
CA ARG A 388 3.50 -13.42 -15.75
C ARG A 388 4.00 -14.83 -16.01
N THR A 389 4.67 -15.03 -17.14
CA THR A 389 5.22 -16.34 -17.54
C THR A 389 6.40 -16.78 -16.68
N ASP A 390 7.12 -15.82 -16.08
CA ASP A 390 8.29 -16.00 -15.23
C ASP A 390 7.93 -16.07 -13.73
N GLU A 391 6.67 -15.86 -13.37
CA GLU A 391 6.20 -16.06 -12.00
C GLU A 391 6.04 -17.56 -11.71
N VAL A 392 6.91 -18.08 -10.84
CA VAL A 392 6.98 -19.51 -10.49
C VAL A 392 6.76 -19.74 -8.98
N ALA A 393 6.26 -20.92 -8.64
CA ALA A 393 5.97 -21.33 -7.27
C ALA A 393 6.27 -22.82 -7.05
N TYR A 394 6.57 -23.19 -5.80
CA TYR A 394 6.55 -24.57 -5.37
C TYR A 394 5.12 -25.12 -5.39
N LYS A 395 4.98 -26.38 -5.80
CA LYS A 395 3.70 -27.09 -5.78
C LYS A 395 3.47 -27.72 -4.42
N ASP A 396 2.31 -27.46 -3.84
CA ASP A 396 1.80 -28.06 -2.61
C ASP A 396 0.27 -27.86 -2.51
N GLU A 397 -0.36 -28.38 -1.46
CA GLU A 397 -1.75 -28.18 -1.03
C GLU A 397 -1.94 -26.90 -0.20
N PHE A 398 -1.19 -25.83 -0.49
CA PHE A 398 -1.45 -24.50 0.09
C PHE A 398 -2.87 -24.04 -0.22
N ILE A 399 -3.47 -23.21 0.66
CA ILE A 399 -4.79 -22.58 0.40
C ILE A 399 -4.83 -21.89 -0.97
N LYS A 400 -3.72 -21.27 -1.35
CA LYS A 400 -3.50 -20.68 -2.66
C LYS A 400 -2.09 -21.02 -3.15
N PRO A 401 -1.91 -21.46 -4.41
CA PRO A 401 -0.58 -21.71 -4.98
C PRO A 401 0.37 -20.51 -4.92
N TYR A 402 -0.19 -19.28 -4.85
CA TYR A 402 0.58 -18.04 -4.71
C TYR A 402 1.47 -18.03 -3.45
N ILE A 403 1.08 -18.71 -2.36
CA ILE A 403 1.88 -18.81 -1.13
C ILE A 403 3.27 -19.42 -1.40
N GLY A 404 3.34 -20.37 -2.34
CA GLY A 404 4.57 -21.05 -2.73
C GLY A 404 5.46 -20.26 -3.69
N LYS A 405 5.13 -19.00 -4.00
CA LYS A 405 5.86 -18.19 -4.98
C LYS A 405 7.33 -18.01 -4.57
N VAL A 406 8.21 -18.16 -5.56
CA VAL A 406 9.66 -18.09 -5.37
C VAL A 406 10.18 -16.75 -5.89
N TYR A 407 10.79 -15.97 -4.99
CA TYR A 407 11.52 -14.75 -5.33
C TYR A 407 13.03 -14.98 -5.25
N ARG A 408 13.80 -14.25 -6.08
CA ARG A 408 15.27 -14.38 -6.15
C ARG A 408 15.98 -13.94 -4.87
N ASP A 409 15.41 -12.97 -4.17
CA ASP A 409 15.92 -12.44 -2.91
C ASP A 409 15.56 -13.30 -1.70
N GLY A 410 14.77 -14.36 -1.89
CA GLY A 410 14.30 -15.25 -0.83
C GLY A 410 13.18 -14.68 0.04
N VAL A 411 12.57 -13.55 -0.33
CA VAL A 411 11.26 -13.14 0.23
C VAL A 411 10.19 -14.13 -0.26
N THR A 412 9.09 -14.27 0.47
CA THR A 412 8.03 -15.23 0.13
C THR A 412 6.65 -14.56 0.15
N GLU A 413 5.60 -15.34 -0.09
CA GLU A 413 4.21 -14.91 0.09
C GLU A 413 3.60 -15.46 1.39
N VAL A 414 4.37 -16.17 2.21
CA VAL A 414 3.85 -16.87 3.40
C VAL A 414 3.32 -15.87 4.42
N TRP A 415 4.12 -14.85 4.78
CA TRP A 415 3.68 -13.83 5.73
C TRP A 415 2.60 -12.92 5.14
N ALA A 416 2.81 -12.47 3.90
CA ALA A 416 1.88 -11.59 3.21
C ALA A 416 0.49 -12.20 3.13
N MET A 417 0.39 -13.47 2.72
CA MET A 417 -0.88 -14.19 2.66
C MET A 417 -1.40 -14.56 4.05
N GLY A 418 -0.55 -15.09 4.93
CA GLY A 418 -0.97 -15.57 6.25
C GLY A 418 -1.55 -14.47 7.14
N ILE A 419 -0.89 -13.31 7.16
CA ILE A 419 -1.39 -12.14 7.90
C ILE A 419 -2.57 -11.51 7.16
N GLN A 420 -2.60 -11.52 5.82
CA GLN A 420 -3.77 -11.08 5.06
C GLN A 420 -5.03 -11.85 5.46
N TYR A 421 -4.95 -13.17 5.68
CA TYR A 421 -6.10 -13.95 6.15
C TYR A 421 -6.63 -13.49 7.53
N LEU A 422 -5.81 -12.84 8.35
CA LEU A 422 -6.23 -12.28 9.63
C LEU A 422 -6.93 -10.91 9.51
N SER A 423 -7.01 -10.32 8.31
CA SER A 423 -7.62 -9.00 8.13
C SER A 423 -9.13 -8.99 8.41
N ASN A 424 -9.78 -10.15 8.29
CA ASN A 424 -11.19 -10.35 8.56
C ASN A 424 -11.48 -11.76 9.12
N PRO A 425 -12.56 -11.91 9.91
CA PRO A 425 -12.86 -13.18 10.57
C PRO A 425 -13.17 -14.34 9.62
N GLN A 426 -13.84 -14.08 8.49
CA GLN A 426 -14.23 -15.10 7.52
C GLN A 426 -12.99 -15.78 6.92
N ASP A 427 -12.03 -14.99 6.47
CA ASP A 427 -10.77 -15.46 5.90
C ASP A 427 -9.88 -16.16 6.95
N ALA A 428 -9.85 -15.65 8.19
CA ALA A 428 -9.10 -16.27 9.28
C ALA A 428 -9.61 -17.69 9.59
N ALA A 429 -10.94 -17.87 9.58
CA ALA A 429 -11.55 -19.19 9.72
C ALA A 429 -11.19 -20.12 8.56
N LEU A 430 -11.23 -19.63 7.32
CA LEU A 430 -10.81 -20.42 6.16
C LEU A 430 -9.34 -20.85 6.24
N MET A 431 -8.47 -20.01 6.79
CA MET A 431 -7.07 -20.38 7.02
C MET A 431 -6.94 -21.55 7.99
N LEU A 432 -7.62 -21.49 9.14
CA LEU A 432 -7.63 -22.58 10.12
C LEU A 432 -8.12 -23.92 9.54
N GLY A 433 -9.15 -23.89 8.69
CA GLY A 433 -9.73 -25.10 8.12
C GLY A 433 -8.95 -25.69 6.95
N LYS A 434 -8.42 -24.83 6.06
CA LYS A 434 -7.74 -25.25 4.83
C LYS A 434 -6.25 -25.48 5.02
N ASP A 435 -5.62 -24.73 5.92
CA ASP A 435 -4.18 -24.80 6.15
C ASP A 435 -3.83 -24.57 7.62
N PRO A 436 -4.10 -25.56 8.48
CA PRO A 436 -3.85 -25.47 9.91
C PRO A 436 -2.36 -25.31 10.24
N GLU A 437 -1.45 -25.84 9.43
CA GLU A 437 0.00 -25.69 9.64
C GLU A 437 0.45 -24.25 9.40
N MET A 438 -0.08 -23.58 8.36
CA MET A 438 0.13 -22.15 8.17
C MET A 438 -0.48 -21.35 9.32
N ALA A 439 -1.69 -21.69 9.77
CA ALA A 439 -2.32 -20.99 10.89
C ALA A 439 -1.49 -21.10 12.19
N ALA A 440 -0.99 -22.29 12.52
CA ALA A 440 -0.11 -22.51 13.65
C ALA A 440 1.22 -21.76 13.51
N LEU A 441 1.83 -21.78 12.32
CA LEU A 441 3.04 -21.00 12.05
C LEU A 441 2.85 -19.50 12.31
N ILE A 442 1.81 -18.91 11.72
CA ILE A 442 1.50 -17.49 11.86
C ILE A 442 1.26 -17.18 13.34
N ALA A 443 0.42 -17.96 14.02
CA ALA A 443 0.12 -17.76 15.43
C ALA A 443 1.37 -17.80 16.31
N GLY A 444 2.21 -18.83 16.16
CA GLY A 444 3.38 -19.02 16.99
C GLY A 444 4.40 -17.90 16.83
N TYR A 445 4.62 -17.43 15.60
CA TYR A 445 5.49 -16.28 15.37
C TYR A 445 4.90 -14.98 15.92
N LEU A 446 3.62 -14.68 15.66
CA LEU A 446 3.00 -13.43 16.12
C LEU A 446 2.95 -13.34 17.65
N GLN A 447 2.68 -14.46 18.35
CA GLN A 447 2.64 -14.54 19.80
C GLN A 447 4.02 -14.56 20.47
N SER A 448 5.08 -14.90 19.75
CA SER A 448 6.43 -14.91 20.29
C SER A 448 6.93 -13.51 20.64
N ASP A 449 7.79 -13.40 21.64
CA ASP A 449 8.50 -12.15 21.91
C ASP A 449 9.54 -11.87 20.84
N LEU A 450 9.76 -10.58 20.55
CA LEU A 450 10.94 -10.14 19.83
C LEU A 450 12.19 -10.60 20.60
N THR A 451 13.09 -11.31 19.92
CA THR A 451 14.41 -11.65 20.46
C THR A 451 15.24 -10.37 20.66
N PRO A 452 16.30 -10.38 21.48
CA PRO A 452 17.12 -9.20 21.70
C PRO A 452 17.72 -8.62 20.41
N GLY A 453 18.16 -9.46 19.48
CA GLY A 453 18.67 -9.04 18.17
C GLY A 453 17.62 -8.39 17.28
N MET A 454 16.38 -8.92 17.26
CA MET A 454 15.26 -8.27 16.54
C MET A 454 14.96 -6.88 17.13
N LYS A 455 14.98 -6.73 18.47
CA LYS A 455 14.79 -5.43 19.15
C LYS A 455 15.91 -4.45 18.79
N ALA A 456 17.17 -4.91 18.78
CA ALA A 456 18.31 -4.09 18.40
C ALA A 456 18.23 -3.61 16.95
N LEU A 457 17.81 -4.49 16.04
CA LEU A 457 17.57 -4.14 14.64
C LEU A 457 16.45 -3.12 14.47
N GLN A 458 15.32 -3.30 15.17
CA GLN A 458 14.23 -2.33 15.17
C GLN A 458 14.68 -0.97 15.70
N ALA A 459 15.46 -0.93 16.79
CA ALA A 459 16.00 0.30 17.36
C ALA A 459 17.00 0.98 16.41
N ALA A 460 17.93 0.23 15.81
CA ALA A 460 18.88 0.75 14.83
C ALA A 460 18.19 1.40 13.63
N GLN A 461 17.12 0.77 13.12
CA GLN A 461 16.37 1.28 11.98
C GLN A 461 15.54 2.50 12.32
N ASN A 462 14.94 2.56 13.52
CA ASN A 462 14.24 3.75 13.98
C ASN A 462 15.20 4.96 14.05
N LEU A 463 16.40 4.77 14.62
CA LEU A 463 17.43 5.83 14.68
C LEU A 463 17.84 6.32 13.29
N ALA A 464 18.03 5.41 12.34
CA ALA A 464 18.39 5.78 10.98
C ALA A 464 17.24 6.45 10.21
N LYS A 465 16.00 6.08 10.48
CA LYS A 465 14.85 6.68 9.84
C LYS A 465 14.58 8.12 10.28
N ASP A 466 14.76 8.45 11.56
CA ASP A 466 14.61 9.83 12.03
C ASP A 466 15.51 10.79 11.25
N GLU A 467 16.76 10.40 10.99
CA GLU A 467 17.67 11.18 10.15
C GLU A 467 17.24 11.27 8.68
N ILE A 468 16.73 10.16 8.13
CA ILE A 468 16.25 10.13 6.74
C ILE A 468 15.00 11.00 6.59
N GLN A 469 14.14 11.02 7.60
CA GLN A 469 12.97 11.88 7.65
C GLN A 469 13.40 13.35 7.72
N VAL A 470 14.35 13.70 8.60
CA VAL A 470 14.94 15.05 8.64
C VAL A 470 15.50 15.44 7.26
N LYS A 471 16.29 14.59 6.61
CA LYS A 471 16.80 14.86 5.25
C LYS A 471 15.69 15.03 4.20
N ARG A 472 14.57 14.31 4.33
CA ARG A 472 13.42 14.44 3.42
C ARG A 472 12.69 15.75 3.67
N ASP A 473 12.47 16.12 4.93
CA ASP A 473 11.82 17.36 5.30
C ASP A 473 12.67 18.56 4.91
N ASP A 474 13.99 18.50 5.13
CA ASP A 474 14.95 19.50 4.65
C ASP A 474 14.89 19.65 3.13
N ARG A 475 14.89 18.54 2.39
CA ARG A 475 14.78 18.57 0.92
C ARG A 475 13.44 19.12 0.45
N ASP A 476 12.35 18.81 1.15
CA ASP A 476 11.02 19.33 0.82
C ASP A 476 10.93 20.83 1.10
N THR A 477 11.50 21.30 2.21
CA THR A 477 11.67 22.73 2.50
C THR A 477 12.53 23.41 1.43
N GLN A 478 13.69 22.85 1.06
CA GLN A 478 14.55 23.38 0.00
C GLN A 478 13.81 23.43 -1.36
N TYR A 479 13.00 22.42 -1.65
CA TYR A 479 12.19 22.39 -2.86
C TYR A 479 11.12 23.49 -2.84
N ASP A 480 10.40 23.66 -1.73
CA ASP A 480 9.37 24.70 -1.59
C ASP A 480 10.01 26.11 -1.67
N GLU A 481 11.18 26.31 -1.06
CA GLU A 481 11.97 27.53 -1.18
C GLU A 481 12.45 27.77 -2.62
N ALA A 482 12.93 26.73 -3.31
CA ALA A 482 13.33 26.80 -4.72
C ALA A 482 12.16 27.17 -5.62
N ILE A 483 10.98 26.55 -5.42
CA ILE A 483 9.75 26.90 -6.15
C ILE A 483 9.38 28.36 -5.90
N LYS A 484 9.36 28.80 -4.64
CA LYS A 484 9.06 30.18 -4.29
C LYS A 484 10.01 31.14 -5.00
N LYS A 485 11.33 30.91 -4.93
CA LYS A 485 12.36 31.75 -5.55
C LYS A 485 12.24 31.78 -7.07
N LEU A 486 12.01 30.64 -7.72
CA LEU A 486 11.84 30.55 -9.17
C LEU A 486 10.53 31.18 -9.66
N SER A 487 9.47 31.09 -8.85
CA SER A 487 8.16 31.66 -9.16
C SER A 487 8.08 33.17 -8.95
N ASP A 488 8.99 33.73 -8.16
CA ASP A 488 9.02 35.17 -7.85
C ASP A 488 9.24 36.00 -9.13
N GLY A 489 8.50 37.11 -9.25
CA GLY A 489 8.48 37.95 -10.45
C GLY A 489 7.97 37.27 -11.74
N VAL A 490 7.30 36.12 -11.64
CA VAL A 490 6.59 35.48 -12.76
C VAL A 490 5.09 35.76 -12.62
N GLU A 491 4.61 36.72 -13.38
CA GLU A 491 3.20 37.10 -13.43
C GLU A 491 2.59 36.63 -14.76
N ILE A 492 1.57 35.77 -14.65
CA ILE A 492 0.78 35.32 -15.80
C ILE A 492 -0.40 36.28 -15.91
N ILE A 493 -0.40 37.09 -16.96
CA ILE A 493 -1.40 38.15 -17.17
C ILE A 493 -2.14 37.83 -18.47
N ASP A 494 -3.46 37.94 -18.44
CA ASP A 494 -4.24 37.92 -19.68
C ASP A 494 -3.95 39.21 -20.47
N ASP A 495 -3.09 39.06 -21.48
CA ASP A 495 -2.65 40.14 -22.37
C ASP A 495 -3.52 40.24 -23.63
N GLY A 496 -4.64 39.51 -23.69
CA GLY A 496 -5.50 39.44 -24.88
C GLY A 496 -4.83 38.79 -26.09
N TRP A 497 -3.64 38.19 -25.92
CA TRP A 497 -2.88 37.59 -27.02
C TRP A 497 -3.71 36.55 -27.78
N PHE A 498 -4.40 35.68 -27.05
CA PHE A 498 -5.16 34.59 -27.66
C PHE A 498 -6.36 35.10 -28.47
N ASP A 499 -7.06 36.12 -27.98
CA ASP A 499 -8.21 36.71 -28.67
C ASP A 499 -7.79 37.44 -29.95
N GLY A 500 -6.59 38.03 -29.95
CA GLY A 500 -5.99 38.70 -31.11
C GLY A 500 -5.49 37.76 -32.22
N LEU A 501 -5.44 36.45 -31.99
CA LEU A 501 -5.01 35.50 -33.02
C LEU A 501 -6.06 35.31 -34.12
N SER A 502 -5.57 35.04 -35.35
CA SER A 502 -6.45 34.57 -36.42
C SER A 502 -7.05 33.20 -36.08
N GLU A 503 -8.25 32.91 -36.60
CA GLU A 503 -8.88 31.60 -36.39
C GLU A 503 -8.01 30.44 -36.86
N ILE A 504 -7.20 30.64 -37.91
CA ILE A 504 -6.24 29.63 -38.40
C ILE A 504 -5.14 29.36 -37.36
N ASP A 505 -4.64 30.40 -36.70
CA ASP A 505 -3.61 30.27 -35.65
C ASP A 505 -4.17 29.62 -34.39
N LYS A 506 -5.40 29.98 -33.98
CA LYS A 506 -6.11 29.31 -32.89
C LYS A 506 -6.30 27.82 -33.20
N ASP A 507 -6.71 27.48 -34.42
CA ASP A 507 -6.89 26.10 -34.85
C ASP A 507 -5.58 25.31 -34.86
N LEU A 508 -4.48 25.92 -35.28
CA LEU A 508 -3.15 25.32 -35.23
C LEU A 508 -2.74 24.96 -33.80
N ILE A 509 -2.93 25.88 -32.85
CA ILE A 509 -2.65 25.63 -31.43
C ILE A 509 -3.46 24.43 -30.93
N PHE A 510 -4.77 24.39 -31.22
CA PHE A 510 -5.64 23.30 -30.75
C PHE A 510 -5.37 21.96 -31.43
N ASN A 511 -4.94 21.96 -32.69
CA ASN A 511 -4.67 20.74 -33.43
C ASN A 511 -3.33 20.11 -33.05
N PHE A 512 -2.31 20.93 -32.79
CA PHE A 512 -0.95 20.43 -32.63
C PHE A 512 -0.40 20.51 -31.21
N SER A 513 -0.83 21.48 -30.40
CA SER A 513 -0.25 21.72 -29.07
C SER A 513 -1.20 21.34 -27.92
N ILE A 514 -2.50 21.66 -28.02
CA ILE A 514 -3.46 21.57 -26.90
C ILE A 514 -4.43 20.38 -26.97
N ARG A 515 -4.71 19.85 -28.17
CA ARG A 515 -5.79 18.89 -28.51
C ARG A 515 -7.20 19.44 -28.26
N ARG A 516 -8.04 19.51 -29.30
CA ARG A 516 -9.43 20.06 -29.28
C ARG A 516 -10.35 19.58 -28.13
N LYS A 517 -10.18 18.36 -27.59
CA LYS A 517 -11.05 17.81 -26.53
C LYS A 517 -10.59 18.09 -25.10
N SER A 518 -9.58 18.94 -24.90
CA SER A 518 -9.03 19.25 -23.58
C SER A 518 -9.90 20.22 -22.78
N GLY A 519 -10.79 20.99 -23.44
CA GLY A 519 -11.51 22.10 -22.80
C GLY A 519 -10.53 23.16 -22.27
N ALA A 520 -9.45 23.41 -23.01
CA ALA A 520 -8.43 24.35 -22.62
C ALA A 520 -8.89 25.79 -22.77
N GLU A 521 -8.58 26.58 -21.75
CA GLU A 521 -8.88 28.00 -21.63
C GLU A 521 -7.55 28.74 -21.49
N PHE A 522 -7.34 29.79 -22.29
CA PHE A 522 -6.18 30.65 -22.14
C PHE A 522 -6.31 31.44 -20.84
N ILE A 523 -5.26 31.45 -20.02
CA ILE A 523 -5.27 32.15 -18.72
C ILE A 523 -4.21 33.25 -18.62
N GLY A 524 -3.43 33.46 -19.67
CA GLY A 524 -2.48 34.55 -19.77
C GLY A 524 -1.08 34.15 -20.26
N SER A 525 -0.22 35.15 -20.21
CA SER A 525 1.11 35.16 -20.80
C SER A 525 2.18 35.62 -19.83
N TRP A 526 3.43 35.21 -20.08
CA TRP A 526 4.63 35.77 -19.45
C TRP A 526 5.83 35.59 -20.39
N ASN A 527 6.58 36.64 -20.73
CA ASN A 527 7.81 36.55 -21.56
C ASN A 527 7.71 35.64 -22.82
N GLY A 528 6.59 35.72 -23.56
CA GLY A 528 6.35 34.90 -24.75
C GLY A 528 5.85 33.47 -24.47
N TYR A 529 5.73 33.06 -23.21
CA TYR A 529 5.03 31.84 -22.83
C TYR A 529 3.53 32.10 -22.72
N ARG A 530 2.73 31.15 -23.21
CA ARG A 530 1.28 31.17 -23.28
C ARG A 530 0.74 30.01 -22.47
N VAL A 531 -0.06 30.30 -21.45
CA VAL A 531 -0.50 29.31 -20.48
C VAL A 531 -1.98 29.04 -20.67
N PHE A 532 -2.31 27.75 -20.80
CA PHE A 532 -3.67 27.27 -20.94
C PHE A 532 -4.01 26.34 -19.78
N LYS A 533 -5.21 26.47 -19.23
CA LYS A 533 -5.75 25.59 -18.18
C LYS A 533 -6.81 24.68 -18.78
N GLY A 534 -6.76 23.39 -18.46
CA GLY A 534 -7.67 22.42 -19.10
C GLY A 534 -7.44 20.99 -18.63
N LYS A 535 -7.91 20.02 -19.42
CA LYS A 535 -7.66 18.59 -19.22
C LYS A 535 -6.60 18.09 -20.20
N PHE A 536 -5.39 17.87 -19.68
CA PHE A 536 -4.24 17.45 -20.47
C PHE A 536 -3.78 16.05 -20.12
N ARG A 537 -3.10 15.38 -21.06
CA ARG A 537 -2.54 14.06 -20.82
C ARG A 537 -1.19 14.21 -20.13
N SER A 538 -1.14 13.85 -18.85
CA SER A 538 0.09 13.79 -18.07
C SER A 538 1.09 12.87 -18.73
N ARG A 539 2.30 13.35 -18.99
CA ARG A 539 3.40 12.52 -19.52
C ARG A 539 3.87 11.48 -18.52
N LYS A 540 3.92 11.84 -17.24
CA LYS A 540 4.31 10.95 -16.14
C LYS A 540 3.37 9.76 -16.00
N THR A 541 2.05 9.99 -16.09
CA THR A 541 1.05 8.95 -15.79
C THR A 541 0.29 8.42 -17.01
N ASN A 542 0.46 9.06 -18.17
CA ASN A 542 -0.33 8.85 -19.39
C ASN A 542 -1.85 9.08 -19.23
N ARG A 543 -2.29 9.67 -18.12
CA ARG A 543 -3.71 9.94 -17.80
C ARG A 543 -4.11 11.35 -18.21
N VAL A 544 -5.34 11.52 -18.66
CA VAL A 544 -5.95 12.83 -18.86
C VAL A 544 -6.47 13.35 -17.52
N SER A 545 -5.98 14.50 -17.08
CA SER A 545 -6.35 15.14 -15.81
C SER A 545 -6.31 16.66 -15.93
N LYS A 546 -6.90 17.36 -14.96
CA LYS A 546 -6.77 18.82 -14.87
C LYS A 546 -5.28 19.20 -14.76
N GLY A 547 -4.89 20.27 -15.42
CA GLY A 547 -3.51 20.75 -15.44
C GLY A 547 -3.37 21.95 -16.36
N TYR A 548 -2.14 22.16 -16.84
CA TYR A 548 -1.75 23.28 -17.67
C TYR A 548 -1.02 22.79 -18.92
N GLU A 549 -1.28 23.43 -20.05
CA GLU A 549 -0.45 23.33 -21.25
C GLU A 549 0.24 24.68 -21.43
N ILE A 550 1.55 24.65 -21.58
CA ILE A 550 2.36 25.85 -21.77
C ILE A 550 3.03 25.78 -23.13
N ILE A 551 2.90 26.86 -23.89
CA ILE A 551 3.46 26.99 -25.23
C ILE A 551 4.40 28.19 -25.25
N TYR A 552 5.57 28.08 -25.89
CA TYR A 552 6.41 29.26 -26.15
C TYR A 552 6.11 29.81 -27.55
N ALA A 553 5.55 31.02 -27.60
CA ALA A 553 5.12 31.73 -28.80
C ALA A 553 5.30 33.25 -28.60
N PRO A 554 6.54 33.76 -28.75
CA PRO A 554 6.84 35.18 -28.53
C PRO A 554 6.21 36.11 -29.57
N GLU A 555 5.86 35.57 -30.73
CA GLU A 555 5.28 36.31 -31.85
C GLU A 555 3.74 36.44 -31.73
N SER A 556 3.18 37.47 -32.36
CA SER A 556 1.73 37.66 -32.52
C SER A 556 1.15 36.90 -33.71
N SER A 557 2.00 36.25 -34.51
CA SER A 557 1.63 35.39 -35.64
C SER A 557 2.59 34.21 -35.73
N PHE A 558 2.11 33.06 -36.19
CA PHE A 558 2.95 31.88 -36.42
C PHE A 558 3.66 31.88 -37.78
N LEU A 559 3.54 32.96 -38.56
CA LEU A 559 4.22 33.10 -39.85
C LEU A 559 5.69 33.47 -39.62
N ASP A 560 6.61 32.66 -40.13
CA ASP A 560 8.00 33.07 -40.25
C ASP A 560 8.22 34.02 -41.43
N ASN A 561 9.45 34.52 -41.58
CA ASN A 561 9.83 35.47 -42.63
C ASN A 561 9.59 34.95 -44.06
N ASP A 562 9.44 33.64 -44.23
CA ASP A 562 9.14 32.98 -45.52
C ASP A 562 7.64 32.73 -45.71
N GLY A 563 6.80 33.23 -44.79
CA GLY A 563 5.35 33.02 -44.78
C GLY A 563 4.93 31.60 -44.38
N ARG A 564 5.83 30.79 -43.79
CA ARG A 564 5.50 29.44 -43.33
C ARG A 564 5.00 29.48 -41.90
N ARG A 565 3.94 28.72 -41.62
CA ARG A 565 3.40 28.62 -40.25
C ARG A 565 4.21 27.65 -39.41
N ARG A 566 4.79 28.11 -38.30
CA ARG A 566 5.49 27.27 -37.32
C ARG A 566 4.56 26.86 -36.20
N VAL A 567 4.52 25.56 -35.94
CA VAL A 567 3.75 25.01 -34.83
C VAL A 567 4.58 25.16 -33.55
N PRO A 568 4.10 25.90 -32.54
CA PRO A 568 4.86 26.07 -31.32
C PRO A 568 4.77 24.79 -30.46
N HIS A 569 5.92 24.36 -29.92
CA HIS A 569 5.99 23.18 -29.05
C HIS A 569 5.46 23.50 -27.64
N GLY A 570 4.65 22.58 -27.12
CA GLY A 570 4.04 22.69 -25.79
C GLY A 570 4.56 21.67 -24.77
N GLY A 571 4.46 22.04 -23.50
CA GLY A 571 4.69 21.19 -22.34
C GLY A 571 3.43 21.06 -21.49
N THR A 572 3.08 19.82 -21.11
CA THR A 572 1.97 19.50 -20.20
C THR A 572 2.46 19.48 -18.76
N PHE A 573 1.77 20.17 -17.85
CA PHE A 573 2.07 20.23 -16.42
C PHE A 573 0.82 19.93 -15.60
N HIS A 574 1.00 19.32 -14.43
CA HIS A 574 -0.08 18.90 -13.53
C HIS A 574 0.16 19.32 -12.07
N GLU A 575 1.08 20.25 -11.88
CA GLU A 575 1.48 20.83 -10.61
C GLU A 575 0.66 22.10 -10.29
N GLU A 576 0.84 22.64 -9.08
CA GLU A 576 0.22 23.91 -8.66
C GLU A 576 0.83 25.12 -9.39
N MET A 577 0.12 26.25 -9.37
CA MET A 577 0.50 27.44 -10.15
C MET A 577 1.93 27.94 -9.89
N ASP A 578 2.43 27.88 -8.65
CA ASP A 578 3.79 28.32 -8.36
C ASP A 578 4.85 27.42 -9.02
N ALA A 579 4.57 26.13 -9.16
CA ALA A 579 5.42 25.22 -9.91
C ALA A 579 5.35 25.46 -11.42
N ILE A 580 4.19 25.87 -11.94
CA ILE A 580 4.04 26.32 -13.33
C ILE A 580 4.94 27.55 -13.58
N LYS A 581 4.85 28.55 -12.71
CA LYS A 581 5.70 29.75 -12.77
C LYS A 581 7.18 29.42 -12.70
N ALA A 582 7.57 28.53 -11.78
CA ALA A 582 8.94 28.05 -11.70
C ALA A 582 9.39 27.35 -12.99
N ALA A 583 8.53 26.53 -13.61
CA ALA A 583 8.83 25.88 -14.89
C ALA A 583 9.06 26.90 -16.02
N LEU A 584 8.30 28.00 -16.05
CA LEU A 584 8.52 29.08 -17.02
C LEU A 584 9.90 29.73 -16.84
N ARG A 585 10.28 30.03 -15.60
CA ARG A 585 11.60 30.60 -15.27
C ARG A 585 12.73 29.67 -15.71
N ILE A 586 12.65 28.38 -15.34
CA ILE A 586 13.62 27.36 -15.74
C ILE A 586 13.71 27.25 -17.27
N ALA A 587 12.57 27.25 -17.96
CA ALA A 587 12.56 27.15 -19.42
C ALA A 587 13.32 28.32 -20.06
N ARG A 588 13.12 29.54 -19.56
CA ARG A 588 13.76 30.75 -20.06
C ARG A 588 15.25 30.76 -19.78
N ASP A 589 15.63 30.49 -18.53
CA ASP A 589 16.99 30.75 -18.05
C ASP A 589 17.94 29.56 -18.22
N ALA A 590 17.41 28.33 -18.28
CA ALA A 590 18.23 27.12 -18.34
C ALA A 590 18.01 26.25 -19.60
N PHE A 591 16.96 26.50 -20.39
CA PHE A 591 16.59 25.64 -21.52
C PHE A 591 16.33 26.38 -22.84
N SER A 592 16.82 27.62 -23.00
CA SER A 592 16.66 28.39 -24.24
C SER A 592 15.20 28.44 -24.72
N ASN A 593 14.29 28.63 -23.77
CA ASN A 593 12.83 28.63 -23.94
C ASN A 593 12.18 27.28 -24.33
N ASN A 594 12.88 26.17 -24.19
CA ASN A 594 12.35 24.84 -24.48
C ASN A 594 11.48 24.28 -23.33
N ILE A 595 10.22 24.72 -23.29
CA ILE A 595 9.27 24.29 -22.27
C ILE A 595 8.95 22.78 -22.31
N TYR A 596 9.04 22.17 -23.50
CA TYR A 596 8.89 20.73 -23.66
C TYR A 596 9.97 19.99 -22.87
N ALA A 597 11.23 20.43 -22.96
CA ALA A 597 12.34 19.83 -22.24
C ALA A 597 12.16 19.97 -20.72
N VAL A 598 11.69 21.11 -20.23
CA VAL A 598 11.37 21.30 -18.81
C VAL A 598 10.26 20.36 -18.34
N SER A 599 9.17 20.24 -19.10
CA SER A 599 8.08 19.31 -18.77
C SER A 599 8.54 17.84 -18.73
N TYR A 600 9.55 17.48 -19.52
CA TYR A 600 10.02 16.10 -19.66
C TYR A 600 11.13 15.75 -18.68
N LYS A 601 12.18 16.57 -18.62
CA LYS A 601 13.38 16.33 -17.82
C LYS A 601 13.12 16.70 -16.37
N VAL A 602 12.68 17.93 -16.14
CA VAL A 602 12.50 18.48 -14.80
C VAL A 602 11.24 17.91 -14.15
N PHE A 603 10.05 18.24 -14.65
CA PHE A 603 8.80 17.86 -13.98
C PHE A 603 8.27 16.47 -14.36
N GLY A 604 8.83 15.85 -15.41
CA GLY A 604 8.41 14.53 -15.88
C GLY A 604 9.00 13.37 -15.08
N ASN A 605 10.10 13.62 -14.36
CA ASN A 605 10.88 12.60 -13.64
C ASN A 605 10.36 12.36 -12.21
N LEU A 606 10.65 11.20 -11.63
CA LEU A 606 10.40 10.92 -10.20
C LEU A 606 11.35 11.72 -9.30
N ALA A 607 12.52 12.14 -9.81
CA ALA A 607 13.54 12.90 -9.09
C ALA A 607 13.38 14.44 -9.18
N TYR A 608 12.26 14.94 -9.69
CA TYR A 608 12.09 16.36 -10.07
C TYR A 608 12.42 17.38 -8.98
N LYS A 609 12.27 17.04 -7.69
CA LYS A 609 12.58 17.96 -6.60
C LYS A 609 14.05 18.36 -6.56
N VAL A 610 14.96 17.39 -6.75
CA VAL A 610 16.41 17.65 -6.77
C VAL A 610 16.77 18.53 -7.97
N GLU A 611 16.23 18.19 -9.15
CA GLU A 611 16.47 18.98 -10.36
C GLU A 611 15.99 20.44 -10.20
N VAL A 612 14.81 20.67 -9.60
CA VAL A 612 14.30 22.02 -9.33
C VAL A 612 15.19 22.79 -8.34
N ILE A 613 15.66 22.14 -7.27
CA ILE A 613 16.60 22.75 -6.31
C ILE A 613 17.89 23.14 -7.03
N ASP A 614 18.46 22.25 -7.84
CA ASP A 614 19.69 22.50 -8.59
C ASP A 614 19.53 23.65 -9.58
N TYR A 615 18.40 23.74 -10.31
CA TYR A 615 18.13 24.86 -11.21
C TYR A 615 17.96 26.18 -10.47
N ALA A 616 17.31 26.19 -9.30
CA ALA A 616 17.23 27.40 -8.47
C ALA A 616 18.64 27.84 -8.02
N GLY A 617 19.49 26.88 -7.64
CA GLY A 617 20.90 27.14 -7.32
C GLY A 617 21.68 27.68 -8.52
N HIS A 618 21.50 27.13 -9.72
CA HIS A 618 22.22 27.58 -10.91
C HIS A 618 21.78 28.97 -11.40
N ILE A 619 20.47 29.24 -11.41
CA ILE A 619 19.90 30.50 -11.91
C ILE A 619 20.21 31.67 -10.97
N PHE A 620 20.26 31.43 -9.66
CA PHE A 620 20.39 32.49 -8.66
C PHE A 620 21.63 32.41 -7.77
N GLY A 621 22.43 31.35 -7.85
CA GLY A 621 23.61 31.10 -7.00
C GLY A 621 24.91 31.71 -7.52
N GLY A 622 24.82 32.76 -8.35
CA GLY A 622 25.96 33.53 -8.83
C GLY A 622 26.45 34.62 -7.89
N GLU A 623 25.74 34.87 -6.77
CA GLU A 623 26.17 35.82 -5.72
C GLU A 623 25.84 35.22 -4.34
N SER A 624 26.87 34.70 -3.68
CA SER A 624 26.93 34.58 -2.21
C SER A 624 28.27 35.12 -1.75
#